data_AF-A0A7W0TK68-F1
#
_entry.id   AF-A0A7W0TK68-F1
#
_cell.length_a   1.000
_cell.length_b   1.000
_cell.length_c   1.000
_cell.angle_alpha   90.00
_cell.angle_beta   90.00
_cell.angle_gamma   90.00
#
_symmetry.space_group_name_H-M   'P 1'
#
loop_
_entity.id
_entity.type
_entity.pdbx_description
1 polymer ?
#
loop_
_entity_poly.entity_id
_entity_poly.type
_entity_poly.pdbx_seq_one_letter_code
_entity_poly.pdbx_strand_id
1 'polypeptide(L)'
;MNSATGTTSATQFAMNASGYGTRVQGGNLPAGSDRTAFQIIACTNTAGLDKTNEEAGVSLGSLLTASVVKTRVWTTQRNGVVSSWANNNIAQATIGEGVAKTVRINAINSRSRAFHDSSGFHASTQTTVGSISVDADGTGPGPAVGLRVPTQGNPTEIAGLLRISLGSTTTRVNGSSASSQGDALRVDLLLTDTTVYLAHSRASIRSGVVSGLFRGNSYGSKVNGLDGTVRSGRTPYLVMPCQGTDGKVVRQDVARINPNGLVIQGLSASQQGTQSVSRADAFEQGTVERLNVGSGTIVVNGVVGRANIHFVRGQGIKTDIKGSSLGVISINGDRRSFLPGRDVLQVPGLVKLERNVITRTNSSISVTALRLTLLDGRALVIDLGHAQVGFNRSGL
;
A
#
# COMPACT_ATOMS: atom_id res chain seq x y z
N MET A 1 27.68 3.76 -1.77
CA MET A 1 28.76 4.45 -1.02
C MET A 1 28.22 4.86 0.33
N ASN A 2 28.97 4.56 1.40
CA ASN A 2 28.60 4.55 2.82
C ASN A 2 27.50 5.54 3.26
N SER A 3 26.33 4.99 3.62
CA SER A 3 25.33 5.68 4.43
C SER A 3 25.90 5.86 5.83
N ALA A 4 26.23 7.09 6.22
CA ALA A 4 26.52 7.41 7.61
C ALA A 4 25.32 6.99 8.47
N THR A 5 25.49 5.96 9.29
CA THR A 5 24.53 5.58 10.33
C THR A 5 24.50 6.71 11.35
N GLY A 6 23.58 7.66 11.16
CA GLY A 6 23.32 8.69 12.16
C GLY A 6 22.90 8.03 13.47
N THR A 7 23.37 8.57 14.60
CA THR A 7 22.96 8.13 15.93
C THR A 7 21.44 8.20 16.04
N THR A 8 20.80 7.06 16.29
CA THR A 8 19.34 7.02 16.52
C THR A 8 19.02 7.37 17.96
N SER A 9 17.94 8.11 18.19
CA SER A 9 17.47 8.49 19.54
C SER A 9 15.99 8.17 19.73
N ALA A 10 15.60 7.72 20.93
CA ALA A 10 14.21 7.60 21.28
C ALA A 10 13.59 8.99 21.53
N THR A 11 12.32 9.14 21.18
CA THR A 11 11.55 10.38 21.36
C THR A 11 10.22 10.07 22.03
N GLN A 12 9.58 11.10 22.59
CA GLN A 12 8.22 11.01 23.12
C GLN A 12 7.11 11.00 22.04
N PHE A 13 7.50 11.05 20.76
CA PHE A 13 6.56 11.19 19.64
C PHE A 13 6.42 9.88 18.87
N ALA A 14 5.20 9.53 18.50
CA ALA A 14 4.93 8.54 17.47
C ALA A 14 5.10 9.18 16.09
N MET A 15 6.02 8.65 15.31
CA MET A 15 6.31 9.06 13.94
C MET A 15 5.96 7.93 12.96
N ASN A 16 5.48 8.32 11.80
CA ASN A 16 5.31 7.44 10.64
C ASN A 16 5.55 8.24 9.36
N ALA A 17 6.14 7.59 8.36
CA ALA A 17 6.29 8.15 7.04
C ALA A 17 6.20 7.06 5.98
N SER A 18 5.59 7.38 4.85
CA SER A 18 5.50 6.47 3.70
C SER A 18 5.51 7.25 2.39
N GLY A 19 5.98 6.61 1.32
CA GLY A 19 5.83 7.14 -0.03
C GLY A 19 5.84 6.03 -1.06
N TYR A 20 5.43 6.37 -2.27
CA TYR A 20 5.51 5.51 -3.45
C TYR A 20 5.49 6.37 -4.72
N GLY A 21 6.03 5.83 -5.80
CA GLY A 21 6.00 6.48 -7.10
C GLY A 21 4.61 6.46 -7.68
N THR A 22 4.12 5.26 -7.99
CA THR A 22 2.83 5.10 -8.68
C THR A 22 1.93 4.19 -7.88
N ARG A 23 0.63 4.43 -7.97
CA ARG A 23 -0.41 3.52 -7.48
C ARG A 23 -1.59 3.58 -8.42
N VAL A 24 -2.11 2.42 -8.79
CA VAL A 24 -3.28 2.31 -9.65
C VAL A 24 -4.51 1.93 -8.82
N GLN A 25 -5.66 2.50 -9.18
CA GLN A 25 -6.95 2.20 -8.57
C GLN A 25 -8.06 2.22 -9.62
N GLY A 26 -9.07 1.36 -9.43
CA GLY A 26 -10.26 1.33 -10.29
C GLY A 26 -10.09 0.50 -11.56
N GLY A 27 -11.21 0.26 -12.25
CA GLY A 27 -11.27 -0.34 -13.58
C GLY A 27 -10.59 -1.70 -13.73
N ASN A 28 -10.03 -1.91 -14.92
CA ASN A 28 -9.21 -3.07 -15.24
C ASN A 28 -7.77 -2.84 -14.75
N LEU A 29 -7.50 -3.22 -13.49
CA LEU A 29 -6.17 -3.09 -12.89
C LEU A 29 -5.10 -3.78 -13.76
N PRO A 30 -4.15 -3.03 -14.33
CA PRO A 30 -3.08 -3.62 -15.13
C PRO A 30 -2.14 -4.44 -14.26
N ALA A 31 -1.42 -5.35 -14.91
CA ALA A 31 -0.25 -5.98 -14.32
C ALA A 31 0.70 -4.90 -13.75
N GLY A 32 1.17 -5.06 -12.52
CA GLY A 32 2.09 -4.10 -11.90
C GLY A 32 1.43 -3.03 -11.03
N SER A 33 0.11 -3.04 -10.82
CA SER A 33 -0.66 -2.02 -10.07
C SER A 33 -0.26 -1.79 -8.59
N ASP A 34 0.75 -2.49 -8.07
CA ASP A 34 1.28 -2.24 -6.73
C ASP A 34 2.01 -0.90 -6.65
N ARG A 35 2.32 -0.50 -5.41
CA ARG A 35 3.02 0.75 -5.15
C ARG A 35 4.49 0.64 -5.56
N THR A 36 4.90 1.45 -6.52
CA THR A 36 6.28 1.44 -7.03
C THR A 36 7.23 2.20 -6.12
N ALA A 37 8.46 1.72 -6.02
CA ALA A 37 9.49 2.18 -5.09
C ALA A 37 8.93 2.41 -3.67
N PHE A 38 7.98 1.58 -3.22
CA PHE A 38 7.31 1.80 -1.94
C PHE A 38 8.33 1.75 -0.81
N GLN A 39 8.27 2.73 0.08
CA GLN A 39 9.09 2.75 1.27
C GLN A 39 8.32 3.32 2.46
N ILE A 40 8.58 2.75 3.64
CA ILE A 40 7.86 3.09 4.86
C ILE A 40 8.76 3.02 6.10
N ILE A 41 8.67 4.07 6.91
CA ILE A 41 8.93 3.99 8.34
C ILE A 41 7.58 3.72 8.98
N ALA A 42 7.39 2.44 9.34
CA ALA A 42 6.26 2.04 10.17
C ALA A 42 6.31 2.80 11.49
N CYS A 43 5.24 2.71 12.26
CA CYS A 43 5.14 3.40 13.54
C CYS A 43 6.37 3.17 14.43
N THR A 44 7.03 4.28 14.73
CA THR A 44 8.27 4.35 15.50
C THR A 44 8.26 5.56 16.40
N ASN A 45 9.02 5.52 17.49
CA ASN A 45 9.37 6.70 18.26
C ASN A 45 10.87 7.02 18.15
N THR A 46 11.57 6.38 17.22
CA THR A 46 13.00 6.54 17.00
C THR A 46 13.26 7.60 15.93
N ALA A 47 14.00 8.65 16.31
CA ALA A 47 14.58 9.61 15.39
C ALA A 47 15.92 9.08 14.84
N GLY A 48 16.31 9.53 13.65
CA GLY A 48 17.55 9.11 12.97
C GLY A 48 17.38 7.92 12.03
N LEU A 49 16.15 7.44 11.81
CA LEU A 49 15.90 6.41 10.80
C LEU A 49 15.93 7.05 9.41
N ASP A 50 16.55 6.39 8.44
CA ASP A 50 16.58 6.81 7.04
C ASP A 50 16.46 5.58 6.14
N LYS A 51 15.44 5.56 5.30
CA LYS A 51 15.20 4.47 4.36
C LYS A 51 14.95 5.03 2.98
N THR A 52 15.58 4.42 2.00
CA THR A 52 15.39 4.73 0.59
C THR A 52 14.99 3.46 -0.16
N ASN A 53 14.15 3.59 -1.17
CA ASN A 53 13.92 2.57 -2.19
C ASN A 53 13.96 3.25 -3.56
N GLU A 54 14.51 2.57 -4.56
CA GLU A 54 14.70 3.09 -5.90
C GLU A 54 14.45 1.99 -6.93
N GLU A 55 13.67 2.32 -7.96
CA GLU A 55 13.37 1.44 -9.08
C GLU A 55 13.75 2.16 -10.37
N ALA A 56 14.68 1.59 -11.15
CA ALA A 56 15.21 2.20 -12.36
C ALA A 56 14.14 2.38 -13.45
N GLY A 57 13.16 1.48 -13.49
CA GLY A 57 12.02 1.54 -14.40
C GLY A 57 10.91 0.61 -13.93
N VAL A 58 9.67 1.05 -14.06
CA VAL A 58 8.49 0.29 -13.65
C VAL A 58 7.42 0.39 -14.71
N SER A 59 6.88 -0.76 -15.11
CA SER A 59 5.79 -0.85 -16.08
C SER A 59 4.51 -1.29 -15.38
N LEU A 60 3.46 -0.50 -15.55
CA LEU A 60 2.09 -0.80 -15.18
C LEU A 60 1.35 -1.36 -16.41
N GLY A 61 1.88 -2.46 -16.95
CA GLY A 61 1.46 -2.99 -18.26
C GLY A 61 1.84 -2.06 -19.42
N SER A 62 1.05 -2.08 -20.50
CA SER A 62 1.23 -1.18 -21.65
C SER A 62 0.72 0.25 -21.39
N LEU A 63 0.10 0.50 -20.24
CA LEU A 63 -0.58 1.77 -19.98
C LEU A 63 0.37 2.87 -19.51
N LEU A 64 1.32 2.54 -18.63
CA LEU A 64 2.24 3.51 -18.05
C LEU A 64 3.60 2.88 -17.75
N THR A 65 4.66 3.59 -18.13
CA THR A 65 6.03 3.32 -17.71
C THR A 65 6.54 4.49 -16.88
N ALA A 66 7.14 4.22 -15.72
CA ALA A 66 7.75 5.22 -14.85
C ALA A 66 9.25 4.92 -14.74
N SER A 67 10.08 5.88 -15.09
CA SER A 67 11.54 5.77 -15.07
C SER A 67 12.13 6.50 -13.88
N VAL A 68 13.11 5.86 -13.23
CA VAL A 68 13.82 6.36 -12.04
C VAL A 68 12.83 6.84 -10.98
N VAL A 69 12.21 5.88 -10.31
CA VAL A 69 11.28 6.12 -9.22
C VAL A 69 12.02 5.97 -7.91
N LYS A 70 12.07 7.03 -7.10
CA LYS A 70 12.79 7.04 -5.82
C LYS A 70 11.90 7.51 -4.69
N THR A 71 11.79 6.70 -3.64
CA THR A 71 11.16 7.11 -2.37
C THR A 71 12.20 7.14 -1.26
N ARG A 72 12.22 8.24 -0.51
CA ARG A 72 12.98 8.35 0.74
C ARG A 72 12.06 8.75 1.88
N VAL A 73 12.18 8.07 3.00
CA VAL A 73 11.47 8.39 4.25
C VAL A 73 12.47 8.41 5.39
N TRP A 74 12.37 9.39 6.27
CA TRP A 74 13.33 9.54 7.35
C TRP A 74 12.75 10.28 8.56
N THR A 75 13.35 10.07 9.73
CA THR A 75 13.04 10.78 10.98
C THR A 75 14.26 11.54 11.46
N THR A 76 14.07 12.74 12.02
CA THR A 76 15.18 13.56 12.54
C THR A 76 14.84 14.15 13.90
N GLN A 77 15.84 14.28 14.76
CA GLN A 77 15.80 15.13 15.95
C GLN A 77 17.04 16.03 15.93
N ARG A 78 16.84 17.35 15.76
CA ARG A 78 17.94 18.35 15.74
C ARG A 78 17.44 19.65 16.32
N ASN A 79 18.24 20.30 17.16
CA ASN A 79 17.96 21.62 17.74
C ASN A 79 16.54 21.73 18.34
N GLY A 80 16.12 20.70 19.10
CA GLY A 80 14.78 20.66 19.72
C GLY A 80 13.62 20.32 18.77
N VAL A 81 13.87 20.12 17.48
CA VAL A 81 12.83 19.79 16.48
C VAL A 81 12.84 18.30 16.16
N VAL A 82 11.71 17.64 16.38
CA VAL A 82 11.48 16.24 15.96
C VAL A 82 10.65 16.25 14.69
N SER A 83 11.09 15.56 13.63
CA SER A 83 10.41 15.54 12.34
C SER A 83 10.30 14.15 11.75
N SER A 84 9.18 13.90 11.08
CA SER A 84 8.96 12.79 10.16
C SER A 84 8.88 13.34 8.74
N TRP A 85 9.51 12.65 7.79
CA TRP A 85 9.66 13.10 6.41
C TRP A 85 9.35 11.98 5.42
N ALA A 86 8.73 12.35 4.32
CA ALA A 86 8.62 11.52 3.12
C ALA A 86 8.89 12.37 1.88
N ASN A 87 9.63 11.80 0.93
CA ASN A 87 9.89 12.39 -0.37
C ASN A 87 9.77 11.30 -1.44
N ASN A 88 9.04 11.57 -2.50
CA ASN A 88 9.03 10.74 -3.69
C ASN A 88 9.39 11.58 -4.92
N ASN A 89 10.19 11.00 -5.80
CA ASN A 89 10.58 11.58 -7.08
C ASN A 89 10.39 10.53 -8.20
N ILE A 90 9.80 10.96 -9.31
CA ILE A 90 9.76 10.22 -10.57
C ILE A 90 10.42 11.12 -11.62
N ALA A 91 11.49 10.64 -12.24
CA ALA A 91 12.16 11.40 -13.27
C ALA A 91 11.27 11.58 -14.51
N GLN A 92 10.62 10.51 -14.95
CA GLN A 92 9.68 10.52 -16.07
C GLN A 92 8.57 9.49 -15.88
N ALA A 93 7.34 9.86 -16.24
CA ALA A 93 6.25 8.93 -16.48
C ALA A 93 5.80 9.06 -17.94
N THR A 94 5.71 7.93 -18.64
CA THR A 94 5.29 7.79 -20.03
C THR A 94 3.98 7.02 -20.07
N ILE A 95 2.98 7.52 -20.78
CA ILE A 95 1.63 6.96 -20.83
C ILE A 95 1.23 6.77 -22.28
N GLY A 96 0.60 5.64 -22.60
CA GLY A 96 0.15 5.33 -23.96
C GLY A 96 1.28 4.95 -24.91
N GLU A 97 2.28 4.21 -24.42
CA GLU A 97 3.37 3.73 -25.26
C GLU A 97 2.83 2.71 -26.29
N GLY A 98 3.05 2.96 -27.58
CA GLY A 98 2.56 2.11 -28.67
C GLY A 98 1.12 2.37 -29.14
N VAL A 99 0.49 3.46 -28.71
CA VAL A 99 -0.76 3.98 -29.31
C VAL A 99 -0.50 5.32 -30.00
N ALA A 100 -1.49 5.82 -30.76
CA ALA A 100 -1.36 7.02 -31.61
C ALA A 100 -0.92 8.32 -30.88
N LYS A 101 -0.87 8.36 -29.54
CA LYS A 101 -0.36 9.49 -28.76
C LYS A 101 0.34 9.00 -27.49
N THR A 102 1.65 9.24 -27.40
CA THR A 102 2.45 8.98 -26.20
C THR A 102 2.58 10.27 -25.39
N VAL A 103 2.33 10.21 -24.08
CA VAL A 103 2.39 11.36 -23.17
C VAL A 103 3.57 11.18 -22.24
N ARG A 104 4.44 12.20 -22.13
CA ARG A 104 5.56 12.20 -21.20
C ARG A 104 5.38 13.28 -20.15
N ILE A 105 5.60 12.92 -18.90
CA ILE A 105 5.52 13.80 -17.74
C ILE A 105 6.87 13.74 -17.03
N ASN A 106 7.56 14.87 -16.91
CA ASN A 106 8.92 14.92 -16.37
C ASN A 106 8.98 15.60 -14.99
N ALA A 107 9.94 15.16 -14.18
CA ALA A 107 10.29 15.72 -12.88
C ALA A 107 9.07 15.87 -11.95
N ILE A 108 8.49 14.74 -11.58
CA ILE A 108 7.33 14.68 -10.68
C ILE A 108 7.86 14.47 -9.25
N ASN A 109 7.57 15.40 -8.34
CA ASN A 109 8.02 15.30 -6.95
C ASN A 109 6.88 15.58 -5.97
N SER A 110 6.89 14.85 -4.85
CA SER A 110 6.10 15.18 -3.67
C SER A 110 6.94 15.02 -2.42
N ARG A 111 6.87 16.02 -1.53
CA ARG A 111 7.55 16.04 -0.24
C ARG A 111 6.56 16.39 0.85
N SER A 112 6.52 15.57 1.89
CA SER A 112 5.72 15.79 3.10
C SER A 112 6.61 15.82 4.33
N ARG A 113 6.33 16.76 5.23
CA ARG A 113 6.96 16.90 6.54
C ARG A 113 5.88 17.05 7.60
N ALA A 114 6.02 16.34 8.71
CA ALA A 114 5.28 16.59 9.93
C ALA A 114 6.27 16.70 11.09
N PHE A 115 6.19 17.75 11.89
CA PHE A 115 7.19 18.02 12.92
C PHE A 115 6.60 18.67 14.17
N HIS A 116 7.38 18.61 15.24
CA HIS A 116 7.12 19.29 16.50
C HIS A 116 8.35 20.10 16.90
N ASP A 117 8.15 21.36 17.28
CA ASP A 117 9.17 22.26 17.83
C ASP A 117 8.66 22.97 19.10
N SER A 118 9.35 24.02 19.56
CA SER A 118 8.97 24.77 20.77
C SER A 118 7.62 25.48 20.67
N SER A 119 7.12 25.74 19.45
CA SER A 119 5.83 26.38 19.20
C SER A 119 4.69 25.38 18.97
N GLY A 120 5.01 24.07 18.92
CA GLY A 120 4.03 22.99 18.83
C GLY A 120 4.15 22.17 17.55
N PHE A 121 3.02 21.65 17.07
CA PHE A 121 2.93 20.76 15.91
C PHE A 121 2.79 21.54 14.60
N HIS A 122 3.44 21.03 13.55
CA HIS A 122 3.45 21.65 12.22
C HIS A 122 3.46 20.60 11.11
N ALA A 123 2.86 20.94 9.96
CA ALA A 123 2.83 20.06 8.80
C ALA A 123 3.01 20.88 7.51
N SER A 124 3.77 20.34 6.55
CA SER A 124 3.88 20.91 5.21
C SER A 124 3.91 19.83 4.14
N THR A 125 3.35 20.15 2.98
CA THR A 125 3.44 19.35 1.75
C THR A 125 3.84 20.26 0.61
N GLN A 126 4.71 19.78 -0.28
CA GLN A 126 5.10 20.44 -1.52
C GLN A 126 5.04 19.42 -2.65
N THR A 127 4.48 19.82 -3.79
CA THR A 127 4.41 19.01 -5.00
C THR A 127 4.90 19.83 -6.19
N THR A 128 5.66 19.21 -7.08
CA THR A 128 6.16 19.87 -8.29
C THR A 128 6.06 18.93 -9.49
N VAL A 129 5.84 19.52 -10.67
CA VAL A 129 5.80 18.84 -11.96
C VAL A 129 6.56 19.72 -12.94
N GLY A 130 7.57 19.17 -13.62
CA GLY A 130 8.43 19.94 -14.51
C GLY A 130 7.76 20.26 -15.84
N SER A 131 7.42 19.24 -16.62
CA SER A 131 6.80 19.42 -17.93
C SER A 131 5.89 18.26 -18.31
N ILE A 132 4.94 18.53 -19.19
CA ILE A 132 4.08 17.53 -19.84
C ILE A 132 4.21 17.73 -21.34
N SER A 133 4.39 16.66 -22.10
CA SER A 133 4.39 16.71 -23.56
C SER A 133 3.67 15.51 -24.17
N VAL A 134 3.22 15.66 -25.41
CA VAL A 134 2.61 14.60 -26.20
C VAL A 134 3.31 14.48 -27.54
N ASP A 135 3.57 13.26 -28.00
CA ASP A 135 4.09 13.02 -29.34
C ASP A 135 3.04 13.41 -30.39
N ALA A 136 3.46 14.14 -31.42
CA ALA A 136 2.56 14.65 -32.46
C ALA A 136 1.91 13.53 -33.31
N ASP A 137 2.61 12.40 -33.51
CA ASP A 137 2.29 11.48 -34.61
C ASP A 137 2.10 10.01 -34.21
N GLY A 138 2.23 9.65 -32.92
CA GLY A 138 1.94 8.29 -32.44
C GLY A 138 2.86 7.15 -32.88
N THR A 139 3.89 7.44 -33.69
CA THR A 139 4.78 6.44 -34.30
C THR A 139 6.21 6.45 -33.74
N GLY A 140 6.47 7.14 -32.63
CA GLY A 140 7.81 7.26 -32.03
C GLY A 140 8.22 8.72 -31.83
N PRO A 141 9.52 9.02 -31.65
CA PRO A 141 10.01 10.34 -31.26
C PRO A 141 9.93 11.35 -32.43
N GLY A 142 8.71 11.77 -32.77
CA GLY A 142 8.44 12.98 -33.54
C GLY A 142 8.56 14.25 -32.69
N PRO A 143 8.32 15.44 -33.25
CA PRO A 143 8.37 16.69 -32.48
C PRO A 143 7.29 16.67 -31.39
N ALA A 144 7.72 16.61 -30.13
CA ALA A 144 6.81 16.60 -28.99
C ALA A 144 6.18 17.98 -28.80
N VAL A 145 4.86 18.02 -28.65
CA VAL A 145 4.12 19.25 -28.35
C VAL A 145 4.00 19.40 -26.83
N GLY A 146 4.47 20.53 -26.30
CA GLY A 146 4.35 20.86 -24.89
C GLY A 146 2.89 21.09 -24.49
N LEU A 147 2.47 20.47 -23.39
CA LEU A 147 1.16 20.68 -22.77
C LEU A 147 1.32 21.51 -21.49
N ARG A 148 0.26 22.26 -21.17
CA ARG A 148 0.19 23.00 -19.91
C ARG A 148 0.29 22.01 -18.73
N VAL A 149 1.07 22.36 -17.70
CA VAL A 149 1.04 21.66 -16.41
C VAL A 149 -0.28 22.00 -15.70
N PRO A 150 -1.03 21.02 -15.20
CA PRO A 150 -2.34 21.26 -14.60
C PRO A 150 -2.23 22.20 -13.38
N THR A 151 -3.26 23.02 -13.19
CA THR A 151 -3.41 23.89 -12.02
C THR A 151 -4.68 23.51 -11.26
N GLN A 152 -4.86 24.02 -10.05
CA GLN A 152 -6.08 23.75 -9.27
C GLN A 152 -7.32 24.15 -10.09
N GLY A 153 -8.28 23.22 -10.21
CA GLY A 153 -9.49 23.40 -11.01
C GLY A 153 -9.33 23.32 -12.53
N ASN A 154 -8.10 23.31 -13.07
CA ASN A 154 -7.83 23.30 -14.51
C ASN A 154 -6.94 22.09 -14.88
N PRO A 155 -7.55 20.93 -15.22
CA PRO A 155 -6.81 19.75 -15.65
C PRO A 155 -6.24 19.91 -17.06
N THR A 156 -5.26 19.08 -17.40
CA THR A 156 -4.72 18.92 -18.75
C THR A 156 -5.33 17.66 -19.34
N GLU A 157 -6.10 17.81 -20.43
CA GLU A 157 -6.83 16.71 -21.04
C GLU A 157 -6.30 16.39 -22.44
N ILE A 158 -6.22 15.09 -22.73
CA ILE A 158 -5.98 14.58 -24.07
C ILE A 158 -7.21 13.78 -24.43
N ALA A 159 -8.03 14.37 -25.30
CA ALA A 159 -9.34 13.86 -25.66
C ALA A 159 -9.30 12.36 -26.02
N GLY A 160 -10.19 11.59 -25.40
CA GLY A 160 -10.33 10.14 -25.64
C GLY A 160 -9.23 9.26 -25.01
N LEU A 161 -8.18 9.84 -24.43
CA LEU A 161 -7.06 9.08 -23.85
C LEU A 161 -7.01 9.22 -22.33
N LEU A 162 -6.78 10.43 -21.83
CA LEU A 162 -6.51 10.66 -20.41
C LEU A 162 -6.80 12.09 -19.96
N ARG A 163 -6.94 12.23 -18.64
CA ARG A 163 -7.04 13.50 -17.92
C ARG A 163 -5.98 13.56 -16.82
N ILE A 164 -5.17 14.61 -16.82
CA ILE A 164 -4.13 14.87 -15.83
C ILE A 164 -4.58 16.03 -14.95
N SER A 165 -4.71 15.80 -13.64
CA SER A 165 -4.95 16.86 -12.67
C SER A 165 -3.85 16.89 -11.62
N LEU A 166 -3.74 18.02 -10.91
CA LEU A 166 -2.99 18.02 -9.65
C LEU A 166 -3.56 16.94 -8.73
N GLY A 167 -2.67 16.25 -8.02
CA GLY A 167 -3.08 15.35 -6.96
C GLY A 167 -3.60 16.12 -5.75
N SER A 168 -3.96 15.39 -4.71
CA SER A 168 -4.45 15.99 -3.46
C SER A 168 -3.32 16.23 -2.48
N THR A 169 -3.32 17.40 -1.85
CA THR A 169 -2.51 17.68 -0.67
C THR A 169 -3.41 17.82 0.55
N THR A 170 -3.01 17.27 1.68
CA THR A 170 -3.76 17.42 2.94
C THR A 170 -2.77 17.62 4.07
N THR A 171 -2.97 18.68 4.84
CA THR A 171 -2.30 18.91 6.12
C THR A 171 -3.35 18.93 7.23
N ARG A 172 -3.03 18.32 8.37
CA ARG A 172 -3.86 18.37 9.57
C ARG A 172 -2.95 18.58 10.76
N VAL A 173 -3.24 19.62 11.55
CA VAL A 173 -2.47 20.00 12.73
C VAL A 173 -3.45 20.24 13.88
N ASN A 174 -3.11 19.73 15.06
CA ASN A 174 -3.78 20.04 16.32
C ASN A 174 -2.76 19.98 17.48
N GLY A 175 -3.20 20.24 18.71
CA GLY A 175 -2.31 20.30 19.88
C GLY A 175 -1.57 19.01 20.23
N SER A 176 -1.91 17.87 19.62
CA SER A 176 -1.26 16.57 19.88
C SER A 176 -0.73 15.86 18.64
N SER A 177 -0.92 16.42 17.44
CA SER A 177 -0.48 15.76 16.21
C SER A 177 -0.36 16.71 15.02
N ALA A 178 0.52 16.32 14.11
CA ALA A 178 0.61 16.85 12.77
C ALA A 178 0.67 15.72 11.74
N SER A 179 0.00 15.89 10.62
CA SER A 179 0.10 15.00 9.46
C SER A 179 0.08 15.79 8.17
N SER A 180 0.86 15.33 7.21
CA SER A 180 0.92 15.85 5.85
C SER A 180 0.90 14.70 4.86
N GLN A 181 0.17 14.88 3.77
CA GLN A 181 0.11 13.97 2.64
C GLN A 181 0.07 14.79 1.36
N GLY A 182 0.67 14.25 0.30
CA GLY A 182 0.62 14.80 -1.05
C GLY A 182 0.70 13.71 -2.10
N ASP A 183 -0.15 13.82 -3.10
CA ASP A 183 0.04 13.20 -4.41
C ASP A 183 0.36 14.34 -5.39
N ALA A 184 1.41 14.21 -6.20
CA ALA A 184 1.77 15.28 -7.14
C ALA A 184 0.76 15.38 -8.29
N LEU A 185 0.39 14.23 -8.87
CA LEU A 185 -0.56 14.15 -9.97
C LEU A 185 -1.57 13.03 -9.75
N ARG A 186 -2.76 13.24 -10.30
CA ARG A 186 -3.77 12.21 -10.54
C ARG A 186 -3.97 12.13 -12.05
N VAL A 187 -3.86 10.93 -12.61
CA VAL A 187 -4.09 10.66 -14.03
C VAL A 187 -5.25 9.69 -14.16
N ASP A 188 -6.35 10.14 -14.75
CA ASP A 188 -7.48 9.29 -15.08
C ASP A 188 -7.32 8.80 -16.53
N LEU A 189 -7.18 7.48 -16.70
CA LEU A 189 -7.11 6.79 -18.00
C LEU A 189 -8.54 6.43 -18.42
N LEU A 190 -9.03 7.11 -19.46
CA LEU A 190 -10.45 7.06 -19.82
C LEU A 190 -10.86 5.72 -20.43
N LEU A 191 -9.96 5.07 -21.17
CA LEU A 191 -10.24 3.80 -21.85
C LEU A 191 -10.38 2.60 -20.89
N THR A 192 -9.70 2.65 -19.74
CA THR A 192 -9.65 1.54 -18.79
C THR A 192 -10.35 1.85 -17.48
N ASP A 193 -10.98 3.02 -17.37
CA ASP A 193 -11.60 3.57 -16.15
C ASP A 193 -10.67 3.43 -14.93
N THR A 194 -9.41 3.81 -15.14
CA THR A 194 -8.32 3.57 -14.20
C THR A 194 -7.71 4.89 -13.76
N THR A 195 -7.55 5.09 -12.46
CA THR A 195 -6.87 6.25 -11.90
C THR A 195 -5.46 5.85 -11.44
N VAL A 196 -4.46 6.61 -11.87
CA VAL A 196 -3.07 6.49 -11.42
C VAL A 196 -2.69 7.72 -10.58
N TYR A 197 -2.22 7.49 -9.38
CA TYR A 197 -1.63 8.52 -8.53
C TYR A 197 -0.11 8.49 -8.68
N LEU A 198 0.49 9.65 -8.92
CA LEU A 198 1.93 9.81 -9.15
C LEU A 198 2.58 10.66 -8.06
N ALA A 199 3.76 10.21 -7.63
CA ALA A 199 4.59 10.73 -6.57
C ALA A 199 3.81 11.01 -5.27
N HIS A 200 3.59 9.95 -4.50
CA HIS A 200 2.95 10.04 -3.20
C HIS A 200 3.97 10.19 -2.08
N SER A 201 3.70 11.13 -1.17
CA SER A 201 4.41 11.26 0.10
C SER A 201 3.43 11.46 1.25
N ARG A 202 3.75 10.88 2.40
CA ARG A 202 3.00 11.06 3.64
C ARG A 202 3.92 11.04 4.85
N ALA A 203 3.73 11.99 5.75
CA ALA A 203 4.43 12.06 7.04
C ALA A 203 3.43 12.37 8.15
N SER A 204 3.69 11.83 9.35
CA SER A 204 2.91 12.15 10.54
C SER A 204 3.77 12.06 11.79
N ILE A 205 3.42 12.89 12.76
CA ILE A 205 3.96 12.92 14.12
C ILE A 205 2.81 13.15 15.10
N ARG A 206 2.84 12.47 16.25
CA ARG A 206 1.83 12.60 17.30
C ARG A 206 2.48 12.44 18.68
N SER A 207 2.06 13.22 19.67
CA SER A 207 2.44 13.04 21.08
C SER A 207 1.54 12.00 21.76
N GLY A 208 1.85 11.67 23.02
CA GLY A 208 0.99 10.78 23.81
C GLY A 208 1.15 9.32 23.45
N VAL A 209 2.38 8.86 23.19
CA VAL A 209 2.69 7.43 23.17
C VAL A 209 2.34 6.85 24.53
N VAL A 210 1.30 5.99 24.59
CA VAL A 210 0.73 5.54 25.87
C VAL A 210 1.51 4.34 26.44
N SER A 211 1.30 3.14 25.91
CA SER A 211 2.05 1.94 26.29
C SER A 211 3.00 1.49 25.19
N GLY A 212 2.74 1.90 23.95
CA GLY A 212 3.56 1.54 22.82
C GLY A 212 3.00 2.04 21.50
N LEU A 213 3.46 1.38 20.44
CA LEU A 213 3.14 1.72 19.06
C LEU A 213 2.59 0.48 18.37
N PHE A 214 1.36 0.59 17.90
CA PHE A 214 0.81 -0.39 16.99
C PHE A 214 1.53 -0.32 15.64
N ARG A 215 1.60 -1.46 14.98
CA ARG A 215 1.97 -1.60 13.58
C ARG A 215 1.10 -2.69 12.97
N GLY A 216 0.85 -2.61 11.68
CA GLY A 216 0.03 -3.61 11.03
C GLY A 216 -0.45 -3.16 9.66
N ASN A 217 -1.01 -4.10 8.93
CA ASN A 217 -1.73 -3.85 7.69
C ASN A 217 -2.68 -5.01 7.40
N SER A 218 -3.70 -4.74 6.59
CA SER A 218 -4.63 -5.74 6.09
C SER A 218 -4.98 -5.49 4.62
N TYR A 219 -5.27 -6.57 3.91
CA TYR A 219 -5.81 -6.49 2.55
C TYR A 219 -6.66 -7.70 2.18
N GLY A 220 -7.63 -7.47 1.28
CA GLY A 220 -8.48 -8.51 0.74
C GLY A 220 -7.69 -9.48 -0.15
N SER A 221 -6.98 -8.96 -1.15
CA SER A 221 -6.18 -9.79 -2.07
C SER A 221 -4.86 -9.15 -2.50
N LYS A 222 -3.87 -9.98 -2.86
CA LYS A 222 -2.66 -9.61 -3.61
C LYS A 222 -2.35 -10.70 -4.65
N VAL A 223 -1.96 -10.32 -5.87
CA VAL A 223 -1.61 -11.28 -6.95
C VAL A 223 -0.17 -11.03 -7.42
N ASN A 224 0.67 -12.05 -7.34
CA ASN A 224 2.06 -12.02 -7.81
C ASN A 224 2.29 -13.09 -8.88
N GLY A 225 3.28 -12.90 -9.75
CA GLY A 225 3.90 -13.96 -10.54
C GLY A 225 4.87 -14.79 -9.69
N LEU A 226 5.19 -16.02 -10.12
CA LEU A 226 6.19 -16.89 -9.48
C LEU A 226 7.61 -16.31 -9.57
N ASP A 227 7.87 -15.48 -10.57
CA ASP A 227 9.10 -14.70 -10.73
C ASP A 227 9.21 -13.53 -9.73
N GLY A 228 8.22 -13.36 -8.85
CA GLY A 228 8.15 -12.27 -7.90
C GLY A 228 7.59 -10.96 -8.48
N THR A 229 7.20 -10.93 -9.76
CA THR A 229 6.59 -9.73 -10.36
C THR A 229 5.19 -9.53 -9.81
N VAL A 230 4.91 -8.39 -9.19
CA VAL A 230 3.56 -8.12 -8.67
C VAL A 230 2.64 -7.83 -9.85
N ARG A 231 1.57 -8.60 -10.01
CA ARG A 231 0.57 -8.41 -11.09
C ARG A 231 -0.62 -7.59 -10.60
N SER A 232 -1.04 -7.76 -9.35
CA SER A 232 -2.02 -6.88 -8.71
C SER A 232 -1.60 -6.57 -7.28
N GLY A 233 -1.54 -5.27 -6.96
CA GLY A 233 -1.23 -4.79 -5.63
C GLY A 233 -2.27 -5.18 -4.57
N ARG A 234 -1.95 -4.88 -3.32
CA ARG A 234 -2.81 -5.15 -2.15
C ARG A 234 -4.13 -4.37 -2.26
N THR A 235 -5.26 -5.07 -2.27
CA THR A 235 -6.58 -4.46 -2.53
C THR A 235 -7.72 -5.05 -1.69
N PRO A 236 -8.56 -4.21 -1.03
CA PRO A 236 -8.18 -2.88 -0.54
C PRO A 236 -7.01 -3.01 0.44
N TYR A 237 -6.36 -1.90 0.81
CA TYR A 237 -5.20 -1.93 1.69
C TYR A 237 -5.32 -0.90 2.81
N LEU A 238 -5.31 -1.37 4.06
CA LEU A 238 -5.26 -0.55 5.27
C LEU A 238 -3.94 -0.76 6.02
N VAL A 239 -3.57 0.26 6.80
CA VAL A 239 -2.38 0.26 7.66
C VAL A 239 -2.77 0.79 9.02
N MET A 240 -2.45 0.04 10.08
CA MET A 240 -2.73 0.42 11.46
C MET A 240 -2.06 1.75 11.83
N PRO A 241 -2.81 2.76 12.33
CA PRO A 241 -2.21 3.96 12.88
C PRO A 241 -1.41 3.66 14.15
N CYS A 242 -0.41 4.47 14.45
CA CYS A 242 0.55 4.18 15.53
C CYS A 242 -0.06 4.12 16.92
N GLN A 243 -1.08 4.95 17.18
CA GLN A 243 -1.81 4.95 18.45
C GLN A 243 -3.04 4.04 18.43
N GLY A 244 -3.31 3.38 17.30
CA GLY A 244 -4.55 2.66 17.05
C GLY A 244 -5.63 3.57 16.48
N THR A 245 -6.87 3.14 16.59
CA THR A 245 -8.06 3.80 16.04
C THR A 245 -9.00 4.29 17.14
N ASP A 246 -8.47 4.47 18.36
CA ASP A 246 -9.24 4.80 19.56
C ASP A 246 -10.41 3.82 19.79
N GLY A 247 -10.20 2.54 19.47
CA GLY A 247 -11.21 1.49 19.56
C GLY A 247 -12.28 1.53 18.47
N LYS A 248 -12.22 2.43 17.48
CA LYS A 248 -13.17 2.47 16.36
C LYS A 248 -12.75 1.48 15.28
N VAL A 249 -13.70 0.74 14.73
CA VAL A 249 -13.43 -0.10 13.55
C VAL A 249 -13.34 0.81 12.33
N VAL A 250 -12.20 0.77 11.65
CA VAL A 250 -12.00 1.42 10.35
C VAL A 250 -12.05 0.35 9.29
N ARG A 251 -12.77 0.60 8.19
CA ARG A 251 -12.99 -0.35 7.11
C ARG A 251 -12.86 0.32 5.75
N GLN A 252 -12.37 -0.44 4.78
CA GLN A 252 -12.39 -0.08 3.36
C GLN A 252 -12.86 -1.28 2.54
N ASP A 253 -13.69 -1.02 1.55
CA ASP A 253 -14.32 -2.02 0.69
C ASP A 253 -13.99 -1.76 -0.79
N VAL A 254 -13.85 -2.83 -1.56
CA VAL A 254 -13.76 -2.84 -3.02
C VAL A 254 -14.67 -3.94 -3.52
N ALA A 255 -15.68 -3.56 -4.31
CA ALA A 255 -16.70 -4.49 -4.78
C ALA A 255 -16.14 -5.60 -5.67
N ARG A 256 -15.21 -5.26 -6.57
CA ARG A 256 -14.65 -6.20 -7.55
C ARG A 256 -13.29 -5.75 -8.08
N ILE A 257 -12.40 -6.70 -8.37
CA ILE A 257 -11.21 -6.52 -9.21
C ILE A 257 -11.07 -7.67 -10.22
N ASN A 258 -10.48 -7.40 -11.39
CA ASN A 258 -10.32 -8.40 -12.46
C ASN A 258 -8.87 -8.54 -12.99
N PRO A 259 -7.87 -8.87 -12.15
CA PRO A 259 -6.49 -8.97 -12.61
C PRO A 259 -6.26 -10.24 -13.45
N ASN A 260 -5.73 -10.11 -14.68
CA ASN A 260 -5.30 -11.23 -15.54
C ASN A 260 -6.34 -12.37 -15.70
N GLY A 261 -7.61 -12.01 -15.94
CA GLY A 261 -8.70 -12.98 -16.12
C GLY A 261 -9.14 -13.70 -14.84
N LEU A 262 -8.65 -13.27 -13.67
CA LEU A 262 -9.21 -13.61 -12.37
C LEU A 262 -10.37 -12.67 -12.08
N VAL A 263 -11.41 -13.13 -11.38
CA VAL A 263 -12.48 -12.27 -10.87
C VAL A 263 -12.53 -12.41 -9.36
N ILE A 264 -12.26 -11.33 -8.64
CA ILE A 264 -12.30 -11.28 -7.17
C ILE A 264 -13.36 -10.28 -6.76
N GLN A 265 -14.26 -10.65 -5.87
CA GLN A 265 -15.44 -9.89 -5.47
C GLN A 265 -15.55 -9.76 -3.94
N GLY A 266 -16.17 -8.67 -3.50
CA GLY A 266 -16.45 -8.38 -2.09
C GLY A 266 -15.18 -8.35 -1.25
N LEU A 267 -14.19 -7.55 -1.69
CA LEU A 267 -12.93 -7.43 -0.99
C LEU A 267 -13.06 -6.37 0.10
N SER A 268 -12.57 -6.67 1.31
CA SER A 268 -12.49 -5.68 2.36
C SER A 268 -11.22 -5.78 3.19
N ALA A 269 -10.86 -4.67 3.81
CA ALA A 269 -9.84 -4.57 4.84
C ALA A 269 -10.46 -3.83 6.03
N SER A 270 -10.21 -4.31 7.25
CA SER A 270 -10.65 -3.62 8.46
C SER A 270 -9.63 -3.74 9.58
N GLN A 271 -9.64 -2.75 10.46
CA GLN A 271 -8.69 -2.62 11.54
C GLN A 271 -9.31 -1.95 12.76
N GLN A 272 -8.84 -2.30 13.95
CA GLN A 272 -9.17 -1.64 15.20
C GLN A 272 -7.95 -1.69 16.11
N GLY A 273 -7.68 -0.62 16.84
CA GLY A 273 -6.67 -0.61 17.89
C GLY A 273 -7.06 0.32 19.03
N THR A 274 -6.85 -0.11 20.26
CA THR A 274 -7.04 0.70 21.47
C THR A 274 -5.94 0.40 22.48
N GLN A 275 -5.51 1.39 23.24
CA GLN A 275 -4.50 1.20 24.27
C GLN A 275 -4.71 2.12 25.47
N SER A 276 -4.29 1.62 26.62
CA SER A 276 -4.07 2.36 27.86
C SER A 276 -2.62 2.19 28.30
N VAL A 277 -2.26 2.73 29.45
CA VAL A 277 -0.92 2.59 30.05
C VAL A 277 -0.57 1.14 30.42
N SER A 278 -1.57 0.27 30.58
CA SER A 278 -1.38 -1.12 31.05
C SER A 278 -1.88 -2.17 30.07
N ARG A 279 -2.63 -1.79 29.03
CA ARG A 279 -3.23 -2.72 28.06
C ARG A 279 -3.18 -2.17 26.65
N ALA A 280 -3.07 -3.03 25.66
CA ALA A 280 -3.27 -2.67 24.27
C ALA A 280 -3.91 -3.84 23.51
N ASP A 281 -4.97 -3.56 22.77
CA ASP A 281 -5.72 -4.55 22.00
C ASP A 281 -5.87 -4.05 20.58
N ALA A 282 -5.56 -4.90 19.61
CA ALA A 282 -5.78 -4.55 18.20
C ALA A 282 -6.06 -5.77 17.34
N PHE A 283 -6.76 -5.53 16.24
CA PHE A 283 -6.89 -6.49 15.16
C PHE A 283 -6.68 -5.82 13.80
N GLU A 284 -6.25 -6.65 12.86
CA GLU A 284 -6.25 -6.41 11.42
C GLU A 284 -7.02 -7.55 10.75
N GLN A 285 -7.77 -7.25 9.70
CA GLN A 285 -8.61 -8.23 9.03
C GLN A 285 -8.71 -7.96 7.52
N GLY A 286 -8.44 -8.97 6.70
CA GLY A 286 -8.71 -8.96 5.27
C GLY A 286 -9.82 -9.94 4.93
N THR A 287 -10.75 -9.57 4.05
CA THR A 287 -11.82 -10.46 3.58
C THR A 287 -11.95 -10.48 2.07
N VAL A 288 -12.44 -11.60 1.56
CA VAL A 288 -12.86 -11.79 0.17
C VAL A 288 -14.15 -12.61 0.15
N GLU A 289 -15.21 -12.09 -0.44
CA GLU A 289 -16.46 -12.84 -0.59
C GLU A 289 -16.34 -13.95 -1.62
N ARG A 290 -15.71 -13.66 -2.77
CA ARG A 290 -15.56 -14.65 -3.85
C ARG A 290 -14.31 -14.44 -4.69
N LEU A 291 -13.61 -15.53 -4.99
CA LEU A 291 -12.63 -15.64 -6.07
C LEU A 291 -13.17 -16.61 -7.13
N ASN A 292 -13.06 -16.25 -8.40
CA ASN A 292 -13.29 -17.11 -9.55
C ASN A 292 -12.08 -17.08 -10.48
N VAL A 293 -11.59 -18.26 -10.85
CA VAL A 293 -10.46 -18.48 -11.76
C VAL A 293 -10.90 -19.38 -12.91
N GLY A 294 -10.55 -18.99 -14.15
CA GLY A 294 -10.76 -19.82 -15.34
C GLY A 294 -12.23 -20.17 -15.56
N SER A 295 -13.11 -19.17 -15.53
CA SER A 295 -14.55 -19.32 -15.79
C SER A 295 -15.27 -20.36 -14.93
N GLY A 296 -14.88 -20.47 -13.65
CA GLY A 296 -15.49 -21.39 -12.68
C GLY A 296 -14.69 -22.66 -12.40
N THR A 297 -13.55 -22.84 -13.06
CA THR A 297 -12.62 -23.95 -12.80
C THR A 297 -12.22 -24.01 -11.32
N ILE A 298 -11.92 -22.85 -10.71
CA ILE A 298 -11.69 -22.74 -9.27
C ILE A 298 -12.57 -21.61 -8.74
N VAL A 299 -13.37 -21.92 -7.73
CA VAL A 299 -14.21 -20.96 -7.02
C VAL A 299 -13.91 -21.06 -5.53
N VAL A 300 -13.60 -19.94 -4.89
CA VAL A 300 -13.46 -19.85 -3.44
C VAL A 300 -14.48 -18.83 -2.93
N ASN A 301 -15.30 -19.21 -1.96
CA ASN A 301 -16.28 -18.33 -1.33
C ASN A 301 -15.94 -18.14 0.15
N GLY A 302 -16.00 -16.90 0.61
CA GLY A 302 -15.82 -16.51 2.01
C GLY A 302 -14.42 -16.80 2.53
N VAL A 303 -13.50 -15.86 2.37
CA VAL A 303 -12.17 -15.92 2.97
C VAL A 303 -12.06 -14.78 3.98
N VAL A 304 -11.67 -15.10 5.22
CA VAL A 304 -11.39 -14.11 6.27
C VAL A 304 -10.05 -14.45 6.90
N GLY A 305 -9.11 -13.52 6.82
CA GLY A 305 -7.90 -13.59 7.65
C GLY A 305 -7.95 -12.50 8.69
N ARG A 306 -7.80 -12.88 9.95
CA ARG A 306 -7.80 -11.97 11.09
C ARG A 306 -6.60 -12.25 11.98
N ALA A 307 -5.90 -11.20 12.34
CA ALA A 307 -4.75 -11.24 13.23
C ALA A 307 -5.06 -10.37 14.45
N ASN A 308 -4.95 -10.92 15.65
CA ASN A 308 -5.22 -10.20 16.90
C ASN A 308 -3.94 -10.11 17.75
N ILE A 309 -3.81 -9.00 18.48
CA ILE A 309 -2.77 -8.80 19.49
C ILE A 309 -3.38 -8.25 20.78
N HIS A 310 -2.87 -8.77 21.90
CA HIS A 310 -3.27 -8.41 23.25
C HIS A 310 -2.02 -8.19 24.10
N PHE A 311 -1.76 -6.96 24.50
CA PHE A 311 -0.70 -6.60 25.42
C PHE A 311 -1.28 -6.34 26.80
N VAL A 312 -0.64 -6.90 27.82
CA VAL A 312 -0.91 -6.57 29.23
C VAL A 312 0.43 -6.35 29.94
N ARG A 313 0.59 -5.19 30.61
CA ARG A 313 1.78 -4.87 31.39
C ARG A 313 2.03 -5.97 32.44
N GLY A 314 3.25 -6.49 32.49
CA GLY A 314 3.63 -7.60 33.37
C GLY A 314 3.32 -9.00 32.82
N GLN A 315 2.39 -9.16 31.88
CA GLN A 315 2.07 -10.46 31.26
C GLN A 315 2.60 -10.60 29.82
N GLY A 316 3.03 -9.49 29.21
CA GLY A 316 3.60 -9.48 27.87
C GLY A 316 2.56 -9.39 26.76
N ILE A 317 2.94 -9.86 25.57
CA ILE A 317 2.14 -9.81 24.34
C ILE A 317 1.64 -11.22 24.03
N LYS A 318 0.33 -11.34 23.80
CA LYS A 318 -0.33 -12.54 23.26
C LYS A 318 -0.86 -12.26 21.86
N THR A 319 -0.80 -13.25 20.98
CA THR A 319 -1.28 -13.13 19.60
C THR A 319 -2.08 -14.36 19.20
N ASP A 320 -3.11 -14.17 18.38
CA ASP A 320 -3.89 -15.26 17.81
C ASP A 320 -4.52 -14.85 16.46
N ILE A 321 -5.17 -15.81 15.82
CA ILE A 321 -5.89 -15.62 14.55
C ILE A 321 -7.40 -15.88 14.68
N LYS A 322 -7.95 -15.79 15.89
CA LYS A 322 -9.38 -16.01 16.13
C LYS A 322 -10.20 -15.08 15.25
N GLY A 323 -11.18 -15.64 14.56
CA GLY A 323 -11.98 -14.96 13.54
C GLY A 323 -11.49 -15.15 12.11
N SER A 324 -10.33 -15.78 11.89
CA SER A 324 -9.98 -16.29 10.55
C SER A 324 -10.88 -17.45 10.16
N SER A 325 -11.33 -17.48 8.91
CA SER A 325 -12.18 -18.54 8.37
C SER A 325 -11.98 -18.72 6.88
N LEU A 326 -12.32 -19.91 6.41
CA LEU A 326 -12.34 -20.27 5.00
C LEU A 326 -13.64 -21.00 4.71
N GLY A 327 -14.40 -20.48 3.76
CA GLY A 327 -15.67 -21.03 3.32
C GLY A 327 -15.47 -22.14 2.28
N VAL A 328 -16.33 -22.14 1.26
CA VAL A 328 -16.40 -23.24 0.30
C VAL A 328 -15.37 -23.05 -0.81
N ILE A 329 -14.58 -24.09 -1.06
CA ILE A 329 -13.75 -24.22 -2.25
C ILE A 329 -14.43 -25.22 -3.18
N SER A 330 -14.61 -24.82 -4.44
CA SER A 330 -15.06 -25.70 -5.52
C SER A 330 -14.01 -25.74 -6.62
N ILE A 331 -13.69 -26.93 -7.10
CA ILE A 331 -12.77 -27.16 -8.22
C ILE A 331 -13.50 -28.02 -9.25
N ASN A 332 -13.69 -27.50 -10.46
CA ASN A 332 -14.49 -28.10 -11.53
C ASN A 332 -15.92 -28.43 -11.07
N GLY A 333 -16.54 -27.54 -10.29
CA GLY A 333 -17.88 -27.72 -9.72
C GLY A 333 -17.91 -28.55 -8.43
N ASP A 334 -16.93 -29.45 -8.21
CA ASP A 334 -16.89 -30.29 -7.02
C ASP A 334 -16.40 -29.53 -5.80
N ARG A 335 -17.10 -29.69 -4.67
CA ARG A 335 -16.64 -29.17 -3.38
C ARG A 335 -15.37 -29.88 -2.96
N ARG A 336 -14.35 -29.11 -2.57
CA ARG A 336 -13.07 -29.60 -2.06
C ARG A 336 -12.86 -29.11 -0.62
N SER A 337 -12.22 -29.92 0.18
CA SER A 337 -11.88 -29.63 1.56
C SER A 337 -10.48 -30.10 1.87
N PHE A 338 -9.79 -29.38 2.75
CA PHE A 338 -8.52 -29.83 3.30
C PHE A 338 -8.74 -31.09 4.12
N LEU A 339 -7.83 -32.06 3.98
CA LEU A 339 -7.83 -33.25 4.82
C LEU A 339 -7.57 -32.86 6.29
N PRO A 340 -8.10 -33.61 7.27
CA PRO A 340 -7.81 -33.38 8.68
C PRO A 340 -6.29 -33.31 8.94
N GLY A 341 -5.86 -32.30 9.70
CA GLY A 341 -4.44 -32.08 10.02
C GLY A 341 -3.56 -31.61 8.84
N ARG A 342 -4.13 -31.33 7.67
CA ARG A 342 -3.39 -30.81 6.51
C ARG A 342 -3.80 -29.37 6.22
N ASP A 343 -2.82 -28.52 5.95
CA ASP A 343 -3.04 -27.11 5.56
C ASP A 343 -2.78 -26.87 4.06
N VAL A 344 -2.52 -27.94 3.31
CA VAL A 344 -2.30 -27.90 1.88
C VAL A 344 -3.30 -28.80 1.17
N LEU A 345 -3.92 -28.29 0.11
CA LEU A 345 -4.69 -29.05 -0.86
C LEU A 345 -4.09 -28.80 -2.24
N GLN A 346 -3.74 -29.85 -2.96
CA GLN A 346 -3.14 -29.73 -4.28
C GLN A 346 -3.92 -30.54 -5.31
N VAL A 347 -4.23 -29.91 -6.44
CA VAL A 347 -4.74 -30.56 -7.65
C VAL A 347 -3.62 -30.47 -8.69
N PRO A 348 -2.99 -31.60 -9.05
CA PRO A 348 -1.89 -31.63 -10.01
C PRO A 348 -2.25 -30.92 -11.32
N GLY A 349 -1.31 -30.14 -11.86
CA GLY A 349 -1.50 -29.38 -13.10
C GLY A 349 -2.48 -28.20 -13.02
N LEU A 350 -3.10 -27.96 -11.86
CA LEU A 350 -4.12 -26.92 -11.71
C LEU A 350 -3.79 -25.92 -10.61
N VAL A 351 -3.76 -26.34 -9.34
CA VAL A 351 -3.62 -25.41 -8.22
C VAL A 351 -3.06 -26.08 -6.96
N LYS A 352 -2.22 -25.35 -6.22
CA LYS A 352 -1.89 -25.61 -4.82
C LYS A 352 -2.58 -24.56 -3.94
N LEU A 353 -3.35 -25.01 -2.96
CA LEU A 353 -4.03 -24.18 -1.97
C LEU A 353 -3.35 -24.38 -0.61
N GLU A 354 -3.01 -23.30 0.06
CA GLU A 354 -2.40 -23.29 1.38
C GLU A 354 -3.27 -22.42 2.30
N ARG A 355 -3.87 -23.01 3.34
CA ARG A 355 -4.66 -22.25 4.31
C ARG A 355 -3.80 -21.81 5.49
N ASN A 356 -4.18 -20.72 6.14
CA ASN A 356 -3.56 -20.24 7.38
C ASN A 356 -2.02 -20.14 7.30
N VAL A 357 -1.50 -19.48 6.26
CA VAL A 357 -0.07 -19.21 6.16
C VAL A 357 0.28 -18.17 7.22
N ILE A 358 0.85 -18.62 8.34
CA ILE A 358 1.08 -17.81 9.54
C ILE A 358 2.58 -17.52 9.70
N THR A 359 2.89 -16.28 10.09
CA THR A 359 4.21 -15.92 10.62
C THR A 359 4.02 -15.20 11.95
N ARG A 360 4.75 -15.62 12.99
CA ARG A 360 4.65 -15.07 14.34
C ARG A 360 6.03 -14.66 14.85
N THR A 361 6.07 -13.53 15.54
CA THR A 361 7.22 -13.09 16.35
C THR A 361 6.75 -12.75 17.76
N ASN A 362 7.67 -12.42 18.65
CA ASN A 362 7.34 -12.06 20.04
C ASN A 362 6.44 -10.81 20.16
N SER A 363 6.34 -10.00 19.10
CA SER A 363 5.61 -8.73 19.10
C SER A 363 4.72 -8.52 17.87
N SER A 364 4.47 -9.57 17.08
CA SER A 364 3.57 -9.50 15.93
C SER A 364 3.08 -10.87 15.47
N ILE A 365 1.98 -10.87 14.76
CA ILE A 365 1.45 -12.03 14.04
C ILE A 365 0.95 -11.58 12.67
N SER A 366 1.11 -12.44 11.67
CA SER A 366 0.49 -12.27 10.36
C SER A 366 -0.13 -13.59 9.91
N VAL A 367 -1.20 -13.48 9.13
CA VAL A 367 -1.90 -14.61 8.53
C VAL A 367 -2.36 -14.21 7.12
N THR A 368 -2.12 -15.10 6.16
CA THR A 368 -2.88 -15.15 4.91
C THR A 368 -3.83 -16.34 5.02
N ALA A 369 -5.13 -16.08 5.03
CA ALA A 369 -6.14 -17.12 5.26
C ALA A 369 -6.14 -18.18 4.15
N LEU A 370 -5.94 -17.77 2.90
CA LEU A 370 -5.75 -18.68 1.78
C LEU A 370 -4.73 -18.13 0.79
N ARG A 371 -3.69 -18.91 0.49
CA ARG A 371 -2.77 -18.70 -0.63
C ARG A 371 -3.05 -19.73 -1.72
N LEU A 372 -3.18 -19.27 -2.95
CA LEU A 372 -3.32 -20.12 -4.14
C LEU A 372 -2.07 -19.98 -4.99
N THR A 373 -1.52 -21.08 -5.46
CA THR A 373 -0.49 -21.11 -6.50
C THR A 373 -1.05 -21.84 -7.71
N LEU A 374 -1.21 -21.15 -8.83
CA LEU A 374 -1.71 -21.73 -10.06
C LEU A 374 -0.60 -22.53 -10.75
N LEU A 375 -0.89 -23.81 -11.03
CA LEU A 375 0.04 -24.79 -11.58
C LEU A 375 -0.23 -25.07 -13.08
N ASP A 376 -1.06 -24.26 -13.70
CA ASP A 376 -1.52 -24.38 -15.10
C ASP A 376 -0.61 -23.63 -16.10
N GLY A 377 0.64 -23.40 -15.72
CA GLY A 377 1.61 -22.66 -16.54
C GLY A 377 1.52 -21.13 -16.44
N ARG A 378 0.48 -20.57 -15.81
CA ARG A 378 0.37 -19.09 -15.63
C ARG A 378 1.34 -18.52 -14.60
N ALA A 379 1.94 -19.38 -13.76
CA ALA A 379 2.92 -18.98 -12.77
C ALA A 379 2.42 -17.86 -11.85
N LEU A 380 1.25 -18.01 -11.24
CA LEU A 380 0.62 -16.99 -10.37
C LEU A 380 0.46 -17.47 -8.93
N VAL A 381 0.71 -16.56 -7.99
CA VAL A 381 0.43 -16.71 -6.55
C VAL A 381 -0.59 -15.65 -6.12
N ILE A 382 -1.68 -16.09 -5.51
CA ILE A 382 -2.80 -15.25 -5.07
C ILE A 382 -2.95 -15.39 -3.57
N ASP A 383 -2.73 -14.31 -2.83
CA ASP A 383 -2.97 -14.25 -1.39
C ASP A 383 -4.33 -13.63 -1.13
N LEU A 384 -5.18 -14.31 -0.36
CA LEU A 384 -6.53 -13.86 0.01
C LEU A 384 -6.67 -13.78 1.53
N GLY A 385 -7.35 -12.72 1.99
CA GLY A 385 -7.61 -12.45 3.40
C GLY A 385 -6.32 -12.34 4.19
N HIS A 386 -5.53 -11.29 3.94
CA HIS A 386 -4.30 -11.06 4.69
C HIS A 386 -4.51 -10.08 5.83
N ALA A 387 -3.91 -10.40 6.98
CA ALA A 387 -3.84 -9.53 8.14
C ALA A 387 -2.49 -9.67 8.83
N GLN A 388 -1.90 -8.54 9.23
CA GLN A 388 -0.70 -8.48 10.05
C GLN A 388 -0.89 -7.43 11.13
N VAL A 389 -0.70 -7.78 12.39
CA VAL A 389 -0.73 -6.84 13.51
C VAL A 389 0.45 -7.06 14.43
N GLY A 390 0.95 -5.98 15.03
CA GLY A 390 2.05 -6.00 15.96
C GLY A 390 2.01 -4.80 16.91
N PHE A 391 2.79 -4.90 17.99
CA PHE A 391 2.86 -3.89 19.02
C PHE A 391 4.28 -3.80 19.55
N ASN A 392 4.88 -2.62 19.44
CA ASN A 392 6.19 -2.33 20.01
C ASN A 392 6.00 -1.52 21.29
N ARG A 393 6.60 -1.97 22.39
CA ARG A 393 6.61 -1.19 23.64
C ARG A 393 7.33 0.14 23.41
N SER A 394 6.87 1.21 24.04
CA SER A 394 7.41 2.57 23.85
C SER A 394 8.89 2.69 24.25
N GLY A 395 9.35 1.90 25.22
CA GLY A 395 10.69 2.04 25.80
C GLY A 395 10.88 3.34 26.58
N LEU A 396 9.78 4.09 26.79
CA LEU A 396 9.69 5.31 27.61
C LEU A 396 9.27 4.97 29.04
#